data_AF-A0A9E5NI84-F1
#
_entry.id   AF-A0A9E5NI84-F1
#
_cell.length_a   1.000
_cell.length_b   1.000
_cell.length_c   1.000
_cell.angle_alpha   90.00
_cell.angle_beta   90.00
_cell.angle_gamma   90.00
#
_symmetry.space_group_name_H-M   'P 1'
#
loop_
_entity.id
_entity.type
_entity.pdbx_description
1 polymer ?
#
loop_
_entity_poly.entity_id
_entity_poly.type
_entity_poly.pdbx_seq_one_letter_code
_entity_poly.pdbx_strand_id
1 'polypeptide(L)' 'MIEELTRRERQILLLVCRGMCNKEIARELDITGKTVEWHISNILGKLGAANRTQAVAIALERGLLAPEDQ' A
#
# COMPACT_ATOMS: atom_id res chain seq x y z
N MET A 1 18.80 -4.48 0.17
CA MET A 1 18.12 -4.50 -1.14
C MET A 1 16.67 -4.09 -0.85
N ILE A 2 16.17 -3.00 -1.45
CA ILE A 2 14.77 -2.59 -1.23
C ILE A 2 13.93 -3.59 -2.02
N GLU A 3 13.23 -4.50 -1.35
CA GLU A 3 12.33 -5.43 -2.02
C GLU A 3 11.21 -4.65 -2.71
N GLU A 4 11.00 -4.94 -4.00
CA GLU A 4 9.94 -4.30 -4.75
C GLU A 4 8.56 -4.69 -4.21
N LEU A 5 7.65 -3.72 -4.21
CA LEU A 5 6.25 -3.97 -3.88
C LEU A 5 5.64 -4.88 -4.95
N THR A 6 4.86 -5.87 -4.54
CA THR A 6 4.04 -6.66 -5.47
C THR A 6 2.91 -5.82 -6.05
N ARG A 7 2.32 -6.27 -7.16
CA ARG A 7 1.13 -5.63 -7.76
C ARG A 7 0.01 -5.37 -6.74
N ARG A 8 -0.26 -6.35 -5.86
CA ARG A 8 -1.33 -6.23 -4.85
C ARG A 8 -0.98 -5.21 -3.76
N GLU A 9 0.28 -5.18 -3.33
CA GLU A 9 0.78 -4.19 -2.38
C GLU A 9 0.76 -2.77 -2.97
N ARG A 10 1.10 -2.61 -4.26
CA ARG A 10 0.97 -1.34 -4.98
C ARG A 10 -0.49 -0.86 -5.05
N GLN A 11 -1.43 -1.75 -5.38
CA GLN A 11 -2.86 -1.44 -5.36
C GLN A 11 -3.33 -0.96 -3.99
N ILE A 12 -2.96 -1.67 -2.92
CA ILE A 12 -3.33 -1.30 -1.55
C ILE A 12 -2.69 0.03 -1.16
N LEU A 13 -1.42 0.24 -1.46
CA LEU A 13 -0.71 1.50 -1.19
C LEU A 13 -1.38 2.68 -1.91
N LEU A 14 -1.81 2.51 -3.16
CA LEU A 14 -2.55 3.54 -3.90
C LEU A 14 -3.87 3.92 -3.21
N LEU A 15 -4.64 2.94 -2.72
CA LEU A 15 -5.88 3.21 -2.00
C LEU A 15 -5.61 3.85 -0.62
N VAL A 16 -4.53 3.46 0.04
CA VAL A 16 -4.05 4.11 1.28
C VAL A 16 -3.70 5.58 1.03
N CYS A 17 -3.01 5.89 -0.08
CA CYS A 17 -2.70 7.26 -0.50
C CYS A 17 -3.95 8.10 -0.81
N ARG A 18 -5.04 7.45 -1.25
CA ARG A 18 -6.36 8.10 -1.43
C ARG A 18 -7.11 8.35 -0.12
N GLY A 19 -6.52 7.99 1.03
CA GLY A 19 -7.12 8.19 2.35
C GLY A 19 -8.10 7.11 2.79
N MET A 20 -8.21 6.00 2.05
CA MET A 20 -9.16 4.94 2.38
C MET A 20 -8.74 4.17 3.64
N CYS A 21 -9.71 3.81 4.47
CA CYS A 21 -9.48 2.94 5.63
C CYS A 21 -9.45 1.45 5.23
N ASN A 22 -8.95 0.58 6.10
CA ASN A 22 -8.79 -0.85 5.80
C ASN A 22 -10.11 -1.52 5.39
N LYS A 23 -11.24 -1.07 5.95
CA LYS A 23 -12.59 -1.57 5.61
C LYS A 23 -13.01 -1.18 4.20
N GLU A 24 -12.71 0.03 3.77
CA GLU A 24 -13.01 0.52 2.42
C GLU A 24 -12.12 -0.18 1.39
N ILE A 25 -10.82 -0.32 1.69
CA ILE A 25 -9.86 -1.06 0.85
C ILE A 25 -10.29 -2.52 0.71
N ALA A 26 -10.69 -3.15 1.81
CA ALA A 26 -11.18 -4.53 1.82
C ALA A 26 -12.38 -4.71 0.88
N ARG A 27 -13.33 -3.78 0.93
CA ARG A 27 -14.51 -3.77 0.05
C ARG A 27 -14.13 -3.52 -1.42
N GLU A 28 -13.27 -2.56 -1.69
CA GLU A 28 -12.85 -2.20 -3.05
C GLU A 28 -12.13 -3.35 -3.75
N LEU A 29 -11.36 -4.12 -2.97
CA LEU A 29 -10.50 -5.18 -3.47
C LEU A 29 -11.06 -6.59 -3.28
N ASP A 30 -12.30 -6.71 -2.79
CA ASP A 30 -13.01 -7.96 -2.46
C ASP A 30 -12.18 -8.92 -1.58
N ILE A 31 -11.62 -8.40 -0.48
CA ILE A 31 -10.83 -9.17 0.50
C ILE A 31 -11.23 -8.81 1.93
N THR A 32 -10.68 -9.51 2.92
CA THR A 32 -10.94 -9.22 4.34
C THR A 32 -10.08 -8.06 4.85
N GLY A 33 -10.55 -7.35 5.88
CA GLY A 33 -9.75 -6.32 6.57
C GLY A 33 -8.43 -6.86 7.15
N LYS A 34 -8.42 -8.10 7.64
CA LYS A 34 -7.21 -8.79 8.11
C LYS A 34 -6.19 -9.00 7.00
N THR A 35 -6.65 -9.33 5.79
CA THR A 35 -5.80 -9.45 4.60
C THR A 35 -5.18 -8.08 4.24
N VAL A 36 -5.97 -7.00 4.32
CA VAL A 36 -5.46 -5.64 4.11
C VAL A 36 -4.40 -5.27 5.14
N GLU A 37 -4.64 -5.54 6.42
CA GLU A 37 -3.67 -5.30 7.50
C GLU A 37 -2.35 -6.03 7.26
N TRP A 38 -2.41 -7.31 6.86
CA TRP A 38 -1.23 -8.09 6.53
C TRP A 38 -0.43 -7.47 5.39
N HIS A 39 -1.09 -7.05 4.31
CA HIS A 39 -0.43 -6.36 3.20
C HIS A 39 0.17 -5.02 3.63
N ILE A 40 -0.52 -4.23 4.46
CA ILE A 40 0.01 -2.97 4.98
C ILE A 40 1.29 -3.23 5.78
N SER A 41 1.32 -4.22 6.67
CA SER A 41 2.53 -4.56 7.42
C SER A 41 3.71 -4.92 6.51
N ASN A 42 3.47 -5.67 5.44
CA ASN A 42 4.51 -5.99 4.46
C ASN A 42 4.99 -4.76 3.70
N ILE A 43 4.07 -3.88 3.27
CA ILE A 43 4.40 -2.60 2.63
C ILE A 43 5.27 -1.75 3.54
N LEU A 44 4.92 -1.65 4.83
CA LEU A 44 5.71 -0.91 5.82
C LEU A 44 7.13 -1.45 5.92
N GLY A 45 7.28 -2.78 6.02
CA GLY A 45 8.59 -3.44 6.05
C GLY A 45 9.42 -3.16 4.80
N LYS A 46 8.82 -3.30 3.61
CA LYS A 46 9.51 -3.08 2.32
C LYS A 46 9.90 -1.63 2.09
N LEU A 47 9.06 -0.68 2.51
CA LEU A 47 9.34 0.75 2.38
C LEU A 47 10.26 1.29 3.48
N GLY A 48 10.45 0.53 4.57
CA GLY A 48 11.12 1.03 5.78
C GLY A 48 10.30 2.10 6.50
N ALA A 49 8.98 2.02 6.42
CA ALA A 49 8.05 2.97 7.02
C ALA A 49 7.59 2.47 8.40
N ALA A 50 7.57 3.36 9.40
CA ALA A 50 7.07 3.09 10.75
C ALA A 50 5.53 3.11 10.83
N ASN A 51 4.86 3.80 9.90
CA ASN A 51 3.40 3.87 9.86
C ASN A 51 2.90 4.17 8.44
N ARG A 52 1.58 4.03 8.25
CA ARG A 52 0.93 4.24 6.95
C ARG A 52 1.14 5.65 6.39
N THR A 53 1.20 6.68 7.22
CA THR A 53 1.45 8.06 6.78
C THR A 53 2.86 8.21 6.22
N GLN A 54 3.85 7.62 6.89
CA GLN A 54 5.21 7.58 6.40
C GLN A 54 5.33 6.76 5.12
N ALA A 55 4.61 5.65 4.99
CA ALA A 55 4.55 4.88 3.75
C ALA A 55 3.99 5.70 2.58
N VAL A 56 2.94 6.50 2.81
CA VAL A 56 2.39 7.43 1.81
C VAL A 56 3.44 8.47 1.41
N ALA A 57 4.13 9.08 2.37
CA ALA A 57 5.18 10.06 2.09
C ALA A 57 6.31 9.46 1.25
N ILE A 58 6.79 8.27 1.61
CA ILE A 58 7.84 7.55 0.86
C ILE A 58 7.34 7.18 -0.54
N ALA A 59 6.09 6.73 -0.68
CA ALA A 59 5.52 6.38 -1.97
C ALA A 59 5.43 7.58 -2.93
N LEU A 60 5.08 8.75 -2.39
CA LEU A 60 5.06 10.01 -3.14
C LEU A 60 6.49 10.47 -3.53
N GLU A 61 7.43 10.46 -2.58
CA GLU A 61 8.83 10.84 -2.81
C GLU A 61 9.49 9.97 -3.88
N ARG A 62 9.23 8.65 -3.84
CA ARG A 62 9.82 7.68 -4.76
C ARG A 62 9.04 7.49 -6.07
N GLY A 63 7.92 8.19 -6.26
CA GLY A 63 7.08 8.06 -7.45
C GLY A 63 6.45 6.67 -7.63
N LEU A 64 6.23 5.91 -6.55
CA LEU A 64 5.73 4.53 -6.58
C LEU A 64 4.24 4.40 -6.89
N LEU A 65 3.56 5.53 -7.14
CA LEU A 65 2.11 5.61 -7.37
C LEU A 65 1.74 5.76 -8.84
N ALA A 66 2.72 5.66 -9.76
CA ALA A 66 2.43 5.62 -11.17
C ALA A 66 1.67 4.31 -11.50
N PRO A 67 0.57 4.38 -12.27
CA PRO A 67 0.00 3.17 -12.85
C PRO A 67 1.08 2.56 -13.75
N GLU A 68 1.54 1.35 -13.42
CA GLU A 68 2.14 0.50 -14.45
C GLU A 68 1.03 0.29 -15.47
N ASP A 69 1.27 0.79 -16.69
CA ASP A 69 0.43 0.62 -17.87
C ASP A 69 -0.09 -0.84 -17.90
N GLN A 70 -1.41 -0.98 -18.03
CA GLN A 70 -2.13 -2.25 -17.95
C GLN A 70 -1.59 -3.33 -18.88
#